data_AF-A0A8D8F641-F1
#
_entry.id   AF-A0A8D8F641-F1
#
_cell.length_a   1.000
_cell.length_b   1.000
_cell.length_c   1.000
_cell.angle_alpha   90.00
_cell.angle_beta   90.00
_cell.angle_gamma   90.00
#
_symmetry.space_group_name_H-M   'P 1'
#
loop_
_entity.id
_entity.type
_entity.pdbx_description
1 polymer ?
#
loop_
_entity_poly.entity_id
_entity_poly.type
_entity_poly.pdbx_seq_one_letter_code
_entity_poly.pdbx_strand_id
1 'polypeptide(L)'
;FSLLVDSISKFTFVYPKRLEDRRNNSNQWENGKSNDSDSDCAEKYANGGKCLNGSTNSINKDQDESESVTENGLSLDKDGDLILERKTKGVIEIEHSKSTKLDLVGLQIWRGALLLADYILHYEKRFKNRKILELGSGVGLTSIVSSFCAREVICTDINIGGLLKLIQANIDRNAHLKDPDCNVVVTELDFKVKYEDYSEYLKTQLQDVEYVICADVIYDDEITNAFVLALEGLLLELPKLKAVYIALEKRYVFTVEDMDSVAPSYEHFLRVFYRRNNRFGIARWKLKQVSTNFPRYFEYEKVKDLVLLKISN
;
A
#
# COMPACT_ATOMS: atom_id res chain seq x y z
N PHE A 1 -18.77 -33.15 -0.47
CA PHE A 1 -18.46 -32.56 0.83
C PHE A 1 -16.96 -32.34 0.93
N SER A 2 -16.50 -31.12 0.63
CA SER A 2 -15.17 -30.64 1.00
C SER A 2 -15.43 -29.50 1.95
N LEU A 3 -15.26 -29.73 3.25
CA LEU A 3 -15.33 -28.67 4.25
C LEU A 3 -14.22 -27.66 3.92
N LEU A 4 -14.59 -26.40 3.65
CA LEU A 4 -13.66 -25.28 3.72
C LEU A 4 -13.13 -25.30 5.16
N VAL A 5 -11.88 -25.72 5.35
CA VAL A 5 -11.24 -25.63 6.67
C VAL A 5 -10.76 -24.20 6.79
N ASP A 6 -11.61 -23.36 7.36
CA ASP A 6 -11.25 -21.99 7.69
C ASP A 6 -10.15 -22.01 8.75
N SER A 7 -9.10 -21.23 8.51
CA SER A 7 -7.93 -21.17 9.37
C SER A 7 -7.60 -19.72 9.68
N ILE A 8 -7.32 -19.45 10.95
CA ILE A 8 -6.79 -18.16 11.37
C ILE A 8 -5.26 -18.23 11.27
N SER A 9 -4.68 -17.35 10.46
CA SER A 9 -3.23 -17.20 10.34
C SER A 9 -2.79 -15.86 10.92
N LYS A 10 -1.59 -15.86 11.51
CA LYS A 10 -0.97 -14.70 12.16
C LYS A 10 0.09 -14.12 11.23
N PHE A 11 -0.09 -12.87 10.83
CA PHE A 11 0.84 -12.12 10.00
C PHE A 11 1.58 -11.12 10.88
N THR A 12 2.83 -11.44 11.19
CA THR A 12 3.69 -10.53 11.95
C THR A 12 4.22 -9.44 11.02
N PHE A 13 4.18 -8.20 11.47
CA PHE A 13 4.78 -7.07 10.77
C PHE A 13 5.61 -6.21 11.71
N VAL A 14 6.54 -5.46 11.14
CA VAL A 14 7.33 -4.45 11.84
C VAL A 14 6.72 -3.08 11.57
N TYR A 15 6.56 -2.24 12.58
CA TYR A 15 6.15 -0.85 12.35
C TYR A 15 7.26 -0.04 11.67
N PRO A 16 6.94 0.85 10.71
CA PRO A 16 7.88 1.85 10.21
C PRO A 16 8.49 2.66 11.34
N LYS A 17 9.78 3.00 11.22
CA LYS A 17 10.40 3.95 12.15
C LYS A 17 9.66 5.29 12.00
N ARG A 18 8.98 5.74 13.07
CA ARG A 18 8.53 7.13 13.15
C ARG A 18 9.80 7.97 13.23
N LEU A 19 10.19 8.59 12.12
CA LEU A 19 11.17 9.67 12.18
C LEU A 19 10.54 10.74 13.07
N GLU A 20 11.09 10.94 14.27
CA GLU A 20 10.75 12.10 15.07
C GLU A 20 11.08 13.32 14.20
N ASP A 21 10.05 14.04 13.76
CA ASP A 21 10.25 15.33 13.11
C ASP A 21 11.05 16.16 14.11
N ARG A 22 12.30 16.53 13.74
CA ARG A 22 13.17 17.41 14.52
C ARG A 22 12.42 18.70 14.84
N ARG A 23 11.73 18.73 15.98
CA ARG A 23 11.21 19.95 16.58
C ARG A 23 12.40 20.69 17.16
N ASN A 24 12.92 21.62 16.35
CA ASN A 24 13.54 22.86 16.80
C ASN A 24 13.63 23.81 15.59
N ASN A 25 12.52 24.46 15.27
CA ASN A 25 12.54 25.91 15.22
C ASN A 25 11.11 26.48 15.30
N SER A 26 10.92 27.28 16.33
CA SER A 26 9.75 28.09 16.63
C SER A 26 9.48 29.15 15.54
N ASN A 27 8.19 29.37 15.29
CA ASN A 27 7.56 30.61 14.84
C ASN A 27 8.24 31.38 13.71
N GLN A 28 7.75 31.22 12.47
CA GLN A 28 7.25 32.33 11.62
C GLN A 28 6.98 31.87 10.16
N TRP A 29 5.69 31.87 9.74
CA TRP A 29 5.14 32.54 8.55
C TRP A 29 3.86 31.87 8.01
N GLU A 30 2.84 32.72 7.85
CA GLU A 30 1.58 32.48 7.16
C GLU A 30 1.75 32.41 5.63
N ASN A 31 0.76 31.78 4.99
CA ASN A 31 0.35 31.90 3.59
C ASN A 31 1.38 31.53 2.49
N GLY A 32 1.21 30.32 1.96
CA GLY A 32 1.76 29.96 0.65
C GLY A 32 1.17 28.66 0.13
N LYS A 33 0.43 28.73 -0.99
CA LYS A 33 -0.04 27.59 -1.79
C LYS A 33 1.14 26.67 -2.12
N SER A 34 1.07 25.39 -1.76
CA SER A 34 2.08 24.41 -2.15
C SER A 34 1.65 23.70 -3.44
N ASN A 35 2.32 24.03 -4.53
CA ASN A 35 2.41 23.22 -5.73
C ASN A 35 3.34 22.03 -5.42
N ASP A 36 2.80 20.81 -5.38
CA ASP A 36 3.64 19.61 -5.31
C ASP A 36 4.17 19.30 -6.72
N SER A 37 5.42 19.66 -6.95
CA SER A 37 6.21 19.19 -8.08
C SER A 37 7.12 18.06 -7.59
N ASP A 38 6.91 16.86 -8.16
CA ASP A 38 7.75 15.69 -7.96
C ASP A 38 9.18 16.00 -8.41
N SER A 39 10.14 15.95 -7.49
CA SER A 39 11.57 15.87 -7.84
C SER A 39 12.20 14.64 -7.18
N ASP A 40 12.47 13.64 -8.02
CA ASP A 40 13.33 12.51 -7.71
C ASP A 40 14.79 12.99 -7.70
N CYS A 41 15.43 12.97 -6.53
CA CYS A 41 16.86 13.28 -6.42
C CYS A 41 17.69 11.99 -6.46
N ALA A 42 18.51 11.89 -7.51
CA ALA A 42 19.57 10.91 -7.67
C ALA A 42 20.81 11.30 -6.84
N GLU A 43 21.34 10.36 -6.07
CA GLU A 43 22.63 10.50 -5.38
C GLU A 43 23.80 10.41 -6.37
N LYS A 44 24.73 11.37 -6.28
CA LYS A 44 26.09 11.26 -6.86
C LYS A 44 27.12 11.49 -5.76
N TYR A 45 27.91 10.46 -5.47
CA TYR A 45 29.15 10.57 -4.71
C TYR A 45 30.32 10.91 -5.66
N ALA A 46 31.16 11.88 -5.28
CA ALA A 46 32.62 11.83 -5.46
C ALA A 46 33.35 13.07 -4.89
N ASN A 47 34.18 12.79 -3.88
CA ASN A 47 35.58 13.21 -3.66
C ASN A 47 36.01 14.69 -3.52
N GLY A 48 36.62 14.96 -2.34
CA GLY A 48 38.04 15.32 -2.26
C GLY A 48 38.41 16.80 -2.08
N GLY A 49 38.96 17.16 -0.91
CA GLY A 49 39.71 18.42 -0.73
C GLY A 49 40.00 18.79 0.72
N LYS A 50 41.20 18.47 1.20
CA LYS A 50 41.79 18.95 2.48
C LYS A 50 42.05 20.46 2.45
N CYS A 51 41.89 21.14 3.58
CA CYS A 51 42.77 22.25 4.00
C CYS A 51 42.82 22.38 5.53
N LEU A 52 44.01 22.70 6.03
CA LEU A 52 44.44 22.74 7.43
C LEU A 52 44.40 24.16 8.03
N ASN A 53 44.45 24.19 9.37
CA ASN A 53 45.03 25.20 10.29
C ASN A 53 44.08 26.12 11.08
N GLY A 54 44.32 26.16 12.39
CA GLY A 54 43.99 27.29 13.28
C GLY A 54 43.70 26.91 14.73
N SER A 55 44.75 26.74 15.56
CA SER A 55 44.64 26.59 17.02
C SER A 55 44.17 27.87 17.71
N THR A 56 43.34 27.74 18.76
CA THR A 56 43.43 28.53 20.00
C THR A 56 42.79 27.77 21.16
N ASN A 57 43.54 27.63 22.25
CA ASN A 57 43.10 27.09 23.55
C ASN A 57 42.25 28.12 24.31
N SER A 58 41.16 27.65 24.93
CA SER A 58 40.67 28.23 26.19
C SER A 58 39.96 27.16 27.01
N ILE A 59 40.50 26.89 28.20
CA ILE A 59 39.97 26.02 29.23
C ILE A 59 38.76 26.70 29.88
N ASN A 60 37.62 26.02 29.96
CA ASN A 60 36.63 26.21 31.02
C ASN A 60 35.83 24.92 31.27
N LYS A 61 35.57 24.68 32.56
CA LYS A 61 35.09 23.47 33.20
C LYS A 61 33.57 23.29 33.16
N ASP A 62 33.18 22.02 33.27
CA ASP A 62 31.95 21.46 33.86
C ASP A 62 30.60 21.76 33.18
N GLN A 63 30.23 20.94 32.19
CA GLN A 63 28.84 20.47 31.95
C GLN A 63 28.88 19.05 31.36
N ASP A 64 28.30 18.08 32.08
CA ASP A 64 28.12 16.68 31.65
C ASP A 64 27.12 16.62 30.49
N GLU A 65 27.62 16.66 29.26
CA GLU A 65 26.90 16.21 28.06
C GLU A 65 27.58 14.94 27.54
N SER A 66 26.88 13.81 27.71
CA SER A 66 27.37 12.48 27.36
C SER A 66 27.37 12.25 25.85
N GLU A 67 28.52 12.42 25.22
CA GLU A 67 28.75 12.04 23.83
C GLU A 67 28.79 10.50 23.68
N SER A 68 27.93 9.97 22.83
CA SER A 68 27.95 8.55 22.44
C SER A 68 29.08 8.30 21.44
N VAL A 69 29.97 7.37 21.75
CA VAL A 69 31.07 7.00 20.87
C VAL A 69 30.54 6.01 19.82
N THR A 70 30.69 6.37 18.55
CA THR A 70 30.30 5.52 17.42
C THR A 70 31.55 4.88 16.82
N GLU A 71 31.82 3.63 17.19
CA GLU A 71 32.71 2.77 16.41
C GLU A 71 31.84 1.78 15.61
N ASN A 72 32.04 1.74 14.29
CA ASN A 72 31.39 0.81 13.34
C ASN A 72 29.85 0.88 13.26
N GLY A 73 29.22 1.99 13.64
CA GLY A 73 27.77 2.19 13.50
C GLY A 73 26.93 1.42 14.54
N LEU A 74 27.56 0.92 15.59
CA LEU A 74 26.91 0.29 16.74
C LEU A 74 26.98 1.25 17.93
N SER A 75 25.82 1.57 18.52
CA SER A 75 25.75 2.35 19.75
C SER A 75 25.84 1.40 20.96
N LEU A 76 26.69 1.76 21.91
CA LEU A 76 26.88 1.04 23.17
C LEU A 76 26.27 1.85 24.30
N ASP A 77 25.70 1.19 25.31
CA ASP A 77 25.28 1.85 26.53
C ASP A 77 26.44 2.00 27.53
N LYS A 78 26.13 2.54 28.71
CA LYS A 78 27.11 2.85 29.76
C LYS A 78 27.81 1.61 30.31
N ASP A 79 27.19 0.43 30.14
CA ASP A 79 27.68 -0.83 30.65
C ASP A 79 28.45 -1.61 29.57
N GLY A 80 28.58 -1.02 28.37
CA GLY A 80 29.26 -1.64 27.23
C GLY A 80 28.38 -2.64 26.49
N ASP A 81 27.08 -2.65 26.75
CA ASP A 81 26.12 -3.48 26.02
C ASP A 81 25.69 -2.80 24.72
N LEU A 82 25.44 -3.60 23.68
CA LEU A 82 24.92 -3.11 22.42
C LEU A 82 23.50 -2.57 22.59
N ILE A 83 23.29 -1.30 22.28
CA ILE A 83 21.96 -0.70 22.18
C ILE A 83 21.29 -1.25 20.92
N LEU A 84 20.59 -2.37 21.09
CA LEU A 84 19.72 -2.92 20.06
C LEU A 84 18.39 -2.14 20.06
N GLU A 85 18.18 -1.30 19.05
CA GLU A 85 16.86 -0.74 18.78
C GLU A 85 15.86 -1.87 18.51
N ARG A 86 15.05 -2.22 19.51
CA ARG A 86 14.01 -3.23 19.38
C ARG A 86 12.93 -2.69 18.44
N LYS A 87 12.86 -3.27 17.25
CA LYS A 87 11.77 -3.03 16.28
C LYS A 87 10.44 -3.38 16.93
N THR A 88 9.52 -2.42 16.99
CA THR A 88 8.13 -2.68 17.41
C THR A 88 7.45 -3.58 16.39
N LYS A 89 6.90 -4.71 16.85
CA LYS A 89 6.18 -5.67 16.01
C LYS A 89 4.69 -5.64 16.32
N GLY A 90 3.86 -5.81 15.30
CA GLY A 90 2.43 -6.06 15.41
C GLY A 90 2.08 -7.42 14.80
N VAL A 91 0.87 -7.90 15.08
CA VAL A 91 0.35 -9.16 14.54
C VAL A 91 -1.06 -8.95 14.03
N ILE A 92 -1.29 -9.21 12.75
CA ILE A 92 -2.63 -9.24 12.15
C ILE A 92 -3.12 -10.68 12.13
N GLU A 93 -4.30 -10.94 12.67
CA GLU A 93 -4.95 -12.25 12.64
C GLU A 93 -6.01 -12.29 11.55
N ILE A 94 -5.79 -13.11 10.52
CA ILE A 94 -6.70 -13.23 9.38
C ILE A 94 -7.28 -14.64 9.32
N GLU A 95 -8.61 -14.71 9.36
CA GLU A 95 -9.36 -15.89 8.97
C GLU A 95 -9.42 -15.98 7.44
N HIS A 96 -9.01 -17.12 6.91
CA HIS A 96 -8.94 -17.38 5.47
C HIS A 96 -9.07 -18.89 5.20
N SER A 97 -9.48 -19.23 3.98
CA SER A 97 -9.58 -20.63 3.54
C SER A 97 -8.30 -21.04 2.82
N LYS A 98 -7.66 -22.14 3.22
CA LYS A 98 -6.37 -22.59 2.65
C LYS A 98 -6.42 -23.09 1.21
N SER A 99 -7.60 -23.43 0.72
CA SER A 99 -7.84 -23.89 -0.65
C SER A 99 -9.27 -23.58 -1.05
N THR A 100 -9.44 -22.97 -2.21
CA THR A 100 -10.75 -22.58 -2.72
C THR A 100 -10.87 -22.87 -4.21
N LYS A 101 -12.11 -22.99 -4.70
CA LYS A 101 -12.38 -22.96 -6.15
C LYS A 101 -12.03 -21.56 -6.69
N LEU A 102 -11.82 -21.45 -8.01
CA LEU A 102 -11.55 -20.16 -8.68
C LEU A 102 -12.55 -19.07 -8.26
N ASP A 103 -13.83 -19.40 -8.17
CA ASP A 103 -14.89 -18.45 -7.76
C ASP A 103 -14.81 -17.99 -6.29
N LEU A 104 -13.92 -18.58 -5.49
CA LEU A 104 -13.74 -18.33 -4.06
C LEU A 104 -12.27 -17.98 -3.71
N VAL A 105 -11.44 -17.59 -4.69
CA VAL A 105 -10.05 -17.16 -4.45
C VAL A 105 -9.92 -15.92 -3.56
N GLY A 106 -11.01 -15.15 -3.39
CA GLY A 106 -11.09 -14.04 -2.45
C GLY A 106 -10.93 -14.45 -0.98
N LEU A 107 -11.07 -15.73 -0.65
CA LEU A 107 -10.84 -16.25 0.71
C LEU A 107 -9.36 -16.54 1.02
N GLN A 108 -8.43 -16.20 0.13
CA GLN A 108 -6.98 -16.45 0.29
C GLN A 108 -6.19 -15.14 0.41
N ILE A 109 -5.00 -15.21 1.00
CA ILE A 109 -4.02 -14.12 0.97
C ILE A 109 -3.05 -14.32 -0.18
N TRP A 110 -2.90 -13.27 -0.99
CA TRP A 110 -2.02 -13.25 -2.13
C TRP A 110 -0.81 -12.34 -1.89
N ARG A 111 0.32 -12.61 -2.58
CA ARG A 111 1.58 -11.87 -2.35
C ARG A 111 1.48 -10.40 -2.74
N GLY A 112 0.60 -10.03 -3.67
CA GLY A 112 0.32 -8.64 -4.02
C GLY A 112 -0.31 -7.87 -2.87
N ALA A 113 -1.16 -8.50 -2.05
CA ALA A 113 -1.74 -7.87 -0.87
C ALA A 113 -0.66 -7.54 0.18
N LEU A 114 0.31 -8.45 0.38
CA LEU A 114 1.45 -8.22 1.27
C LEU A 114 2.38 -7.11 0.74
N LEU A 115 2.62 -7.07 -0.58
CA LEU A 115 3.38 -6.00 -1.22
C LEU A 115 2.70 -4.63 -1.03
N LEU A 116 1.39 -4.57 -1.23
CA LEU A 116 0.61 -3.34 -1.07
C LEU A 116 0.55 -2.91 0.40
N ALA A 117 0.43 -3.85 1.34
CA ALA A 117 0.51 -3.58 2.77
C ALA A 117 1.87 -2.98 3.16
N ASP A 118 2.98 -3.56 2.68
CA ASP A 118 4.32 -2.99 2.86
C ASP A 118 4.42 -1.56 2.28
N TYR A 119 3.83 -1.32 1.11
CA TYR A 119 3.82 0.00 0.48
C TYR A 119 3.05 1.04 1.31
N ILE A 120 1.88 0.67 1.84
CA ILE A 120 1.06 1.52 2.70
C ILE A 120 1.82 1.88 3.97
N LEU A 121 2.43 0.89 4.64
CA LEU A 121 3.26 1.12 5.82
C LEU A 121 4.47 2.02 5.50
N HIS A 122 5.17 1.76 4.40
CA HIS A 122 6.33 2.56 4.02
C HIS A 122 5.98 4.03 3.78
N TYR A 123 4.86 4.26 3.10
CA TYR A 123 4.40 5.59 2.70
C TYR A 123 3.19 6.05 3.51
N GLU A 124 3.12 5.71 4.80
CA GLU A 124 2.00 6.03 5.69
C GLU A 124 1.59 7.51 5.61
N LYS A 125 2.56 8.44 5.58
CA LYS A 125 2.32 9.89 5.46
C LYS A 125 1.44 10.27 4.26
N ARG A 126 1.47 9.49 3.15
CA ARG A 126 0.66 9.72 1.96
C ARG A 126 -0.82 9.39 2.17
N PHE A 127 -1.08 8.35 2.96
CA PHE A 127 -2.40 7.80 3.25
C PHE A 127 -3.00 8.36 4.53
N LYS A 128 -2.18 9.02 5.35
CA LYS A 128 -2.60 9.61 6.62
C LYS A 128 -3.75 10.59 6.47
N ASN A 129 -4.80 10.39 7.26
CA ASN A 129 -6.03 11.20 7.28
C ASN A 129 -6.78 11.25 5.93
N ARG A 130 -6.60 10.26 5.07
CA ARG A 130 -7.25 10.17 3.74
C ARG A 130 -8.42 9.21 3.77
N LYS A 131 -9.32 9.35 2.79
CA LYS A 131 -10.35 8.35 2.50
C LYS A 131 -9.87 7.42 1.40
N ILE A 132 -9.86 6.13 1.70
CA ILE A 132 -9.32 5.07 0.83
C ILE A 132 -10.44 4.11 0.45
N LEU A 133 -10.53 3.77 -0.82
CA LEU A 133 -11.38 2.68 -1.32
C LEU A 133 -10.49 1.48 -1.64
N GLU A 134 -10.80 0.32 -1.09
CA GLU A 134 -10.23 -0.94 -1.55
C GLU A 134 -11.21 -1.67 -2.47
N LEU A 135 -10.74 -2.07 -3.65
CA LEU A 135 -11.48 -2.88 -4.62
C LEU A 135 -10.98 -4.32 -4.58
N GLY A 136 -11.90 -5.28 -4.42
CA GLY A 136 -11.56 -6.70 -4.35
C GLY A 136 -10.71 -7.02 -3.12
N SER A 137 -11.20 -6.65 -1.94
CA SER A 137 -10.48 -6.75 -0.68
C SER A 137 -10.10 -8.17 -0.27
N GLY A 138 -10.79 -9.19 -0.80
CA GLY A 138 -10.59 -10.59 -0.43
C GLY A 138 -10.83 -10.79 1.07
N VAL A 139 -9.77 -11.04 1.83
CA VAL A 139 -9.83 -11.20 3.29
C VAL A 139 -9.65 -9.90 4.09
N GLY A 140 -9.39 -8.77 3.42
CA GLY A 140 -9.32 -7.43 4.01
C GLY A 140 -7.96 -7.02 4.60
N LEU A 141 -6.87 -7.74 4.29
CA LEU A 141 -5.53 -7.45 4.85
C LEU A 141 -5.10 -5.99 4.61
N THR A 142 -5.25 -5.51 3.38
CA THR A 142 -4.83 -4.18 2.93
C THR A 142 -5.75 -3.08 3.44
N SER A 143 -7.04 -3.34 3.63
CA SER A 143 -7.95 -2.47 4.41
C SER A 143 -7.53 -2.34 5.87
N ILE A 144 -7.20 -3.46 6.53
CA ILE A 144 -6.74 -3.45 7.93
C ILE A 144 -5.47 -2.60 8.05
N VAL A 145 -4.49 -2.79 7.16
CA VAL A 145 -3.25 -2.00 7.17
C VAL A 145 -3.49 -0.53 6.84
N SER A 146 -4.38 -0.24 5.88
CA SER A 146 -4.79 1.15 5.56
C SER A 146 -5.40 1.85 6.76
N SER A 147 -6.16 1.11 7.58
CA SER A 147 -6.85 1.63 8.75
C SER A 147 -5.91 2.08 9.89
N PHE A 148 -4.60 1.80 9.79
CA PHE A 148 -3.60 2.27 10.76
C PHE A 148 -3.31 3.77 10.65
N CYS A 149 -3.67 4.41 9.52
CA CYS A 149 -3.37 5.83 9.28
C CYS A 149 -4.46 6.60 8.51
N ALA A 150 -5.33 5.91 7.76
CA ALA A 150 -6.40 6.54 7.02
C ALA A 150 -7.42 7.20 7.97
N ARG A 151 -8.15 8.20 7.46
CA ARG A 151 -9.36 8.72 8.15
C ARG A 151 -10.53 7.76 7.95
N GLU A 152 -10.61 7.15 6.77
CA GLU A 152 -11.71 6.28 6.41
C GLU A 152 -11.26 5.26 5.36
N VAL A 153 -11.67 4.00 5.54
CA VAL A 153 -11.45 2.92 4.58
C VAL A 153 -12.79 2.31 4.19
N ILE A 154 -13.10 2.33 2.89
CA ILE A 154 -14.21 1.59 2.31
C ILE A 154 -13.65 0.31 1.73
N CYS A 155 -13.94 -0.81 2.39
CA CYS A 155 -13.50 -2.14 2.02
C CYS A 155 -14.60 -2.78 1.15
N THR A 156 -14.30 -3.10 -0.12
CA THR A 156 -15.31 -3.62 -1.05
C THR A 156 -14.93 -4.93 -1.71
N ASP A 157 -15.93 -5.79 -1.86
CA ASP A 157 -15.85 -7.02 -2.65
C ASP A 157 -17.25 -7.42 -3.14
N ILE A 158 -17.34 -8.51 -3.90
CA ILE A 158 -18.61 -9.10 -4.32
C ILE A 158 -19.29 -9.82 -3.15
N ASN A 159 -20.63 -9.78 -3.10
CA ASN A 159 -21.39 -10.38 -2.01
C ASN A 159 -21.73 -11.86 -2.28
N ILE A 160 -20.70 -12.70 -2.33
CA ILE A 160 -20.84 -14.15 -2.54
C ILE A 160 -20.24 -14.94 -1.37
N GLY A 161 -20.79 -16.11 -1.07
CA GLY A 161 -20.15 -17.09 -0.17
C GLY A 161 -19.86 -16.61 1.26
N GLY A 162 -20.50 -15.53 1.72
CA GLY A 162 -20.20 -14.94 3.04
C GLY A 162 -18.95 -14.05 3.09
N LEU A 163 -18.37 -13.70 1.94
CA LEU A 163 -17.12 -12.93 1.83
C LEU A 163 -17.16 -11.61 2.61
N LEU A 164 -18.22 -10.81 2.46
CA LEU A 164 -18.35 -9.54 3.20
C LEU A 164 -18.42 -9.75 4.72
N LYS A 165 -19.02 -10.86 5.19
CA LYS A 165 -19.04 -11.21 6.62
C LYS A 165 -17.66 -11.61 7.12
N LEU A 166 -16.90 -12.36 6.31
CA LEU A 166 -15.52 -12.73 6.62
C LEU A 166 -14.62 -11.48 6.70
N ILE A 167 -14.74 -10.57 5.73
CA ILE A 167 -14.02 -9.29 5.72
C ILE A 167 -14.32 -8.51 7.00
N GLN A 168 -15.61 -8.36 7.35
CA GLN A 168 -16.01 -7.67 8.58
C GLN A 168 -15.42 -8.35 9.83
N ALA A 169 -15.52 -9.68 9.93
CA ALA A 169 -14.96 -10.43 11.05
C ALA A 169 -13.43 -10.25 11.16
N ASN A 170 -12.71 -10.20 10.04
CA ASN A 170 -11.28 -9.92 10.02
C ASN A 170 -10.96 -8.49 10.46
N ILE A 171 -11.74 -7.49 10.04
CA ILE A 171 -11.57 -6.10 10.49
C ILE A 171 -11.81 -6.00 12.00
N ASP A 172 -12.90 -6.57 12.50
CA ASP A 172 -13.25 -6.53 13.93
C ASP A 172 -12.20 -7.22 14.80
N ARG A 173 -11.67 -8.37 14.34
CA ARG A 173 -10.59 -9.10 15.00
C ARG A 173 -9.32 -8.27 15.18
N ASN A 174 -9.05 -7.35 14.24
CA ASN A 174 -7.87 -6.51 14.22
C ASN A 174 -8.14 -5.05 14.63
N ALA A 175 -9.32 -4.74 15.20
CA ALA A 175 -9.73 -3.39 15.55
C ALA A 175 -8.77 -2.69 16.54
N HIS A 176 -8.01 -3.47 17.33
CA HIS A 176 -7.00 -2.96 18.27
C HIS A 176 -5.76 -2.35 17.60
N LEU A 177 -5.53 -2.63 16.31
CA LEU A 177 -4.41 -2.07 15.52
C LEU A 177 -4.80 -0.79 14.76
N LYS A 178 -6.09 -0.57 14.58
CA LYS A 178 -6.68 0.53 13.83
C LYS A 178 -6.39 1.87 14.51
N ASP A 179 -6.20 2.93 13.72
CA ASP A 179 -6.26 4.29 14.26
C ASP A 179 -7.66 4.53 14.89
N PRO A 180 -7.75 5.00 16.16
CA PRO A 180 -9.04 5.22 16.83
C PRO A 180 -10.00 6.12 16.04
N ASP A 181 -9.46 7.07 15.27
CA ASP A 181 -10.24 8.03 14.48
C ASP A 181 -10.54 7.51 13.06
N CYS A 182 -10.02 6.33 12.69
CA CYS A 182 -10.32 5.72 11.39
C CYS A 182 -11.69 5.04 11.41
N ASN A 183 -12.57 5.43 10.48
CA ASN A 183 -13.78 4.69 10.18
C ASN A 183 -13.48 3.58 9.15
N VAL A 184 -14.03 2.37 9.33
CA VAL A 184 -13.91 1.28 8.35
C VAL A 184 -15.30 0.78 8.01
N VAL A 185 -15.63 0.76 6.71
CA VAL A 185 -16.93 0.34 6.20
C VAL A 185 -16.73 -0.83 5.25
N VAL A 186 -17.45 -1.93 5.46
CA VAL A 186 -17.50 -3.05 4.53
C VAL A 186 -18.78 -2.96 3.71
N THR A 187 -18.66 -2.97 2.39
CA THR A 187 -19.83 -2.89 1.50
C THR A 187 -19.59 -3.62 0.18
N GLU A 188 -20.67 -3.89 -0.55
CA GLU A 188 -20.60 -4.57 -1.83
C GLU A 188 -20.18 -3.60 -2.94
N LEU A 189 -19.27 -4.05 -3.81
CA LEU A 189 -19.00 -3.43 -5.11
C LEU A 189 -18.65 -4.53 -6.11
N ASP A 190 -19.57 -4.78 -7.04
CA ASP A 190 -19.36 -5.71 -8.15
C ASP A 190 -18.85 -4.93 -9.37
N PHE A 191 -17.67 -5.32 -9.88
CA PHE A 191 -17.06 -4.72 -11.07
C PHE A 191 -17.95 -4.84 -12.32
N LYS A 192 -18.88 -5.78 -12.34
CA LYS A 192 -19.83 -5.97 -13.45
C LYS A 192 -20.96 -4.93 -13.45
N VAL A 193 -21.14 -4.20 -12.36
CA VAL A 193 -22.10 -3.11 -12.24
C VAL A 193 -21.42 -1.80 -12.61
N LYS A 194 -22.05 -1.00 -13.47
CA LYS A 194 -21.51 0.31 -13.87
C LYS A 194 -21.68 1.33 -12.75
N TYR A 195 -20.82 2.33 -12.72
CA TYR A 195 -20.89 3.39 -11.71
C TYR A 195 -22.26 4.08 -11.69
N GLU A 196 -22.85 4.34 -12.86
CA GLU A 196 -24.19 4.93 -12.99
C GLU A 196 -25.28 4.14 -12.26
N ASP A 197 -25.12 2.81 -12.18
CA ASP A 197 -26.07 1.88 -11.60
C ASP A 197 -25.79 1.59 -10.11
N TYR A 198 -24.71 2.15 -9.54
CA TYR A 198 -24.46 2.08 -8.10
C TYR A 198 -25.57 2.78 -7.31
N SER A 199 -25.85 2.27 -6.11
CA SER A 199 -26.80 2.92 -5.20
C SER A 199 -26.35 4.34 -4.87
N GLU A 200 -27.31 5.24 -4.66
CA GLU A 200 -27.01 6.63 -4.26
C GLU A 200 -26.24 6.70 -2.94
N TYR A 201 -26.48 5.75 -2.03
CA TYR A 201 -25.69 5.59 -0.81
C TYR A 201 -24.21 5.31 -1.14
N LEU A 202 -23.92 4.33 -2.00
CA LEU A 202 -22.55 4.00 -2.39
C LEU A 202 -21.89 5.18 -3.11
N LYS A 203 -22.56 5.81 -4.10
CA LYS A 203 -22.02 6.99 -4.78
C LYS A 203 -21.65 8.11 -3.81
N THR A 204 -22.51 8.37 -2.81
CA THR A 204 -22.26 9.36 -1.75
C THR A 204 -21.03 8.99 -0.93
N GLN A 205 -20.87 7.72 -0.56
CA GLN A 205 -19.68 7.25 0.16
C GLN A 205 -18.39 7.47 -0.65
N LEU A 206 -18.45 7.31 -1.98
CA LEU A 206 -17.27 7.37 -2.85
C LEU A 206 -16.78 8.80 -3.15
N GLN A 207 -17.61 9.85 -3.02
CA GLN A 207 -17.27 11.22 -3.47
C GLN A 207 -15.98 11.81 -2.90
N ASP A 208 -15.65 11.45 -1.64
CA ASP A 208 -14.47 11.96 -0.94
C ASP A 208 -13.25 11.04 -1.01
N VAL A 209 -13.32 9.94 -1.76
CA VAL A 209 -12.21 9.00 -1.93
C VAL A 209 -11.03 9.69 -2.64
N GLU A 210 -9.87 9.63 -2.01
CA GLU A 210 -8.64 10.23 -2.53
C GLU A 210 -7.69 9.18 -3.12
N TYR A 211 -7.78 7.94 -2.65
CA TYR A 211 -6.97 6.83 -3.14
C TYR A 211 -7.82 5.58 -3.32
N VAL A 212 -7.62 4.89 -4.45
CA VAL A 212 -8.13 3.54 -4.64
C VAL A 212 -6.95 2.58 -4.55
N ILE A 213 -7.13 1.45 -3.86
CA ILE A 213 -6.14 0.39 -3.75
C ILE A 213 -6.77 -0.95 -4.15
N CYS A 214 -5.98 -1.86 -4.69
CA CYS A 214 -6.42 -3.23 -4.97
C CYS A 214 -5.21 -4.15 -5.10
N ALA A 215 -5.39 -5.41 -4.71
CA ALA A 215 -4.36 -6.43 -4.74
C ALA A 215 -4.87 -7.71 -5.42
N ASP A 216 -4.11 -8.21 -6.39
CA ASP A 216 -4.35 -9.48 -7.09
C ASP A 216 -5.77 -9.65 -7.69
N VAL A 217 -6.39 -8.55 -8.13
CA VAL A 217 -7.70 -8.54 -8.81
C VAL A 217 -7.63 -8.87 -10.31
N ILE A 218 -6.42 -9.06 -10.85
CA ILE A 218 -6.17 -9.34 -12.28
C ILE A 218 -5.73 -10.81 -12.40
N TYR A 219 -6.69 -11.69 -12.71
CA TYR A 219 -6.42 -13.13 -12.83
C TYR A 219 -7.31 -13.84 -13.87
N ASP A 220 -8.46 -13.27 -14.20
CA ASP A 220 -9.40 -13.77 -15.20
C ASP A 220 -9.74 -12.66 -16.20
N ASP A 221 -9.93 -13.01 -17.47
CA ASP A 221 -10.14 -12.05 -18.55
C ASP A 221 -11.49 -11.33 -18.43
N GLU A 222 -12.58 -12.02 -18.07
CA GLU A 222 -13.90 -11.40 -17.90
C GLU A 222 -13.91 -10.46 -16.70
N ILE A 223 -13.35 -10.90 -15.58
CA ILE A 223 -13.21 -10.08 -14.37
C ILE A 223 -12.29 -8.89 -14.65
N THR A 224 -11.20 -9.06 -15.40
CA THR A 224 -10.30 -7.96 -15.77
C THR A 224 -11.02 -6.92 -16.64
N ASN A 225 -11.86 -7.35 -17.58
CA ASN A 225 -12.66 -6.42 -18.40
C ASN A 225 -13.65 -5.61 -17.55
N ALA A 226 -14.32 -6.27 -16.61
CA ALA A 226 -15.22 -5.63 -15.66
C ALA A 226 -14.47 -4.67 -14.72
N PHE A 227 -13.33 -5.09 -14.18
CA PHE A 227 -12.48 -4.28 -13.31
C PHE A 227 -12.04 -2.99 -13.99
N VAL A 228 -11.60 -3.05 -15.26
CA VAL A 228 -11.23 -1.82 -15.98
C VAL A 228 -12.47 -0.92 -16.21
N LEU A 229 -13.72 -1.45 -16.27
CA LEU A 229 -14.96 -0.64 -16.37
C LEU A 229 -15.22 0.09 -15.07
N ALA A 230 -15.09 -0.61 -13.94
CA ALA A 230 -15.15 0.01 -12.64
C ALA A 230 -14.08 1.10 -12.48
N LEU A 231 -12.83 0.83 -12.85
CA LEU A 231 -11.75 1.82 -12.80
C LEU A 231 -12.05 3.06 -13.64
N GLU A 232 -12.52 2.88 -14.87
CA GLU A 232 -12.89 3.98 -15.77
C GLU A 232 -14.00 4.85 -15.17
N GLY A 233 -15.05 4.24 -14.62
CA GLY A 233 -16.11 4.96 -13.92
C GLY A 233 -15.59 5.74 -12.72
N LEU A 234 -14.80 5.12 -11.84
CA LEU A 234 -14.23 5.78 -10.67
C LEU A 234 -13.28 6.93 -11.06
N LEU A 235 -12.46 6.76 -12.10
CA LEU A 235 -11.53 7.79 -12.58
C LEU A 235 -12.25 8.98 -13.23
N LEU A 236 -13.46 8.79 -13.77
CA LEU A 236 -14.27 9.85 -14.36
C LEU A 236 -15.14 10.56 -13.33
N GLU A 237 -15.67 9.82 -12.37
CA GLU A 237 -16.76 10.28 -11.50
C GLU A 237 -16.31 10.71 -10.10
N LEU A 238 -15.08 10.38 -9.68
CA LEU A 238 -14.57 10.76 -8.36
C LEU A 238 -13.69 12.02 -8.42
N PRO A 239 -14.20 13.19 -7.98
CA PRO A 239 -13.53 14.47 -8.20
C PRO A 239 -12.25 14.65 -7.36
N LYS A 240 -12.12 13.92 -6.24
CA LYS A 240 -10.96 14.02 -5.33
C LYS A 240 -9.93 12.92 -5.52
N LEU A 241 -10.14 12.00 -6.45
CA LEU A 241 -9.27 10.85 -6.67
C LEU A 241 -7.90 11.31 -7.18
N LYS A 242 -6.85 10.99 -6.40
CA LYS A 242 -5.46 11.36 -6.70
C LYS A 242 -4.71 10.24 -7.42
N ALA A 243 -4.91 8.99 -7.00
CA ALA A 243 -4.27 7.84 -7.60
C ALA A 243 -5.00 6.52 -7.31
N VAL A 244 -4.84 5.57 -8.22
CA VAL A 244 -5.16 4.16 -8.01
C VAL A 244 -3.86 3.37 -7.88
N TYR A 245 -3.73 2.53 -6.86
CA TYR A 245 -2.61 1.60 -6.69
C TYR A 245 -3.09 0.17 -6.91
N ILE A 246 -2.37 -0.57 -7.76
CA ILE A 246 -2.69 -1.96 -8.12
C ILE A 246 -1.45 -2.80 -7.84
N ALA A 247 -1.51 -3.70 -6.87
CA ALA A 247 -0.44 -4.66 -6.62
C ALA A 247 -0.83 -6.03 -7.17
N LEU A 248 0.10 -6.73 -7.81
CA LEU A 248 -0.12 -8.10 -8.26
C LEU A 248 1.18 -8.87 -8.45
N GLU A 249 1.07 -10.19 -8.37
CA GLU A 249 2.11 -11.12 -8.81
C GLU A 249 1.85 -11.56 -10.26
N LYS A 250 2.80 -11.30 -11.18
CA LYS A 250 2.71 -11.80 -12.55
C LYS A 250 2.83 -13.32 -12.54
N ARG A 251 1.81 -14.00 -13.09
CA ARG A 251 1.83 -15.45 -13.28
C ARG A 251 2.22 -15.77 -14.70
N TYR A 252 3.43 -16.30 -14.85
CA TYR A 252 3.95 -16.72 -16.14
C TYR A 252 3.46 -18.11 -16.51
N VAL A 253 2.98 -18.26 -17.74
CA VAL A 253 2.68 -19.55 -18.36
C VAL A 253 3.39 -19.63 -19.70
N PHE A 254 3.87 -20.82 -20.03
CA PHE A 254 4.39 -21.08 -21.37
C PHE A 254 3.19 -21.30 -22.30
N THR A 255 3.04 -20.46 -23.32
CA THR A 255 1.98 -20.59 -24.31
C THR A 255 2.55 -21.19 -25.58
N VAL A 256 1.88 -22.19 -26.14
CA VAL A 256 2.28 -22.77 -27.44
C VAL A 256 2.08 -21.77 -28.57
N GLU A 257 1.09 -20.87 -28.42
CA GLU A 257 0.78 -19.80 -29.38
C GLU A 257 1.94 -18.79 -29.53
N ASP A 258 2.54 -18.37 -28.42
CA ASP A 258 3.65 -17.39 -28.45
C ASP A 258 5.03 -18.05 -28.49
N MET A 259 5.12 -19.36 -28.24
CA MET A 259 6.36 -20.11 -28.02
C MET A 259 7.27 -19.45 -26.96
N ASP A 260 6.67 -18.75 -26.00
CA ASP A 260 7.37 -17.93 -25.01
C ASP A 260 6.66 -17.97 -23.64
N SER A 261 7.37 -17.52 -22.60
CA SER A 261 6.82 -17.33 -21.26
C SER A 261 6.18 -15.94 -21.15
N VAL A 262 4.85 -15.89 -21.18
CA VAL A 262 4.08 -14.66 -21.05
C VAL A 262 3.34 -14.63 -19.73
N ALA A 263 2.90 -13.45 -19.29
CA ALA A 263 2.00 -13.28 -18.15
C ALA A 263 0.60 -12.84 -18.66
N PRO A 264 -0.27 -13.78 -19.10
CA PRO A 264 -1.45 -13.46 -19.91
C PRO A 264 -2.39 -12.46 -19.25
N SER A 265 -2.70 -12.64 -17.96
CA SER A 265 -3.63 -11.76 -17.25
C SER A 265 -3.08 -10.34 -17.12
N TYR A 266 -1.76 -10.19 -16.89
CA TYR A 266 -1.11 -8.89 -16.82
C TYR A 266 -1.12 -8.18 -18.19
N GLU A 267 -0.77 -8.89 -19.26
CA GLU A 267 -0.80 -8.36 -20.63
C GLU A 267 -2.23 -8.05 -21.10
N HIS A 268 -3.20 -8.88 -20.73
CA HIS A 268 -4.62 -8.63 -20.96
C HIS A 268 -5.06 -7.33 -20.28
N PHE A 269 -4.72 -7.14 -19.01
CA PHE A 269 -5.01 -5.91 -18.29
C PHE A 269 -4.43 -4.68 -19.01
N LEU A 270 -3.14 -4.70 -19.38
CA LEU A 270 -2.51 -3.60 -20.09
C LEU A 270 -3.23 -3.30 -21.42
N ARG A 271 -3.52 -4.34 -22.22
CA ARG A 271 -4.22 -4.20 -23.49
C ARG A 271 -5.60 -3.56 -23.31
N VAL A 272 -6.39 -4.05 -22.36
CA VAL A 272 -7.74 -3.52 -22.10
C VAL A 272 -7.66 -2.09 -21.57
N PHE A 273 -6.80 -1.82 -20.60
CA PHE A 273 -6.60 -0.49 -20.04
C PHE A 273 -6.21 0.53 -21.12
N TYR A 274 -5.16 0.25 -21.91
CA TYR A 274 -4.71 1.18 -22.94
C TYR A 274 -5.73 1.38 -24.06
N ARG A 275 -6.44 0.31 -24.50
CA ARG A 275 -7.51 0.42 -25.50
C ARG A 275 -8.59 1.40 -25.05
N ARG A 276 -8.92 1.42 -23.77
CA ARG A 276 -10.02 2.22 -23.22
C ARG A 276 -9.57 3.62 -22.86
N ASN A 277 -8.39 3.75 -22.27
CA ASN A 277 -7.72 5.03 -22.03
C ASN A 277 -7.49 5.81 -23.35
N ASN A 278 -7.35 5.13 -24.49
CA ASN A 278 -7.13 5.74 -25.81
C ASN A 278 -8.39 5.79 -26.70
N ARG A 279 -9.60 5.51 -26.19
CA ARG A 279 -10.82 5.35 -27.00
C ARG A 279 -11.16 6.57 -27.89
N PHE A 280 -10.68 7.76 -27.52
CA PHE A 280 -10.88 9.01 -28.28
C PHE A 280 -9.55 9.66 -28.75
N GLY A 281 -8.48 8.88 -28.85
CA GLY A 281 -7.17 9.38 -29.28
C GLY A 281 -6.45 10.26 -28.23
N ILE A 282 -7.00 10.37 -27.03
CA ILE A 282 -6.45 11.14 -25.92
C ILE A 282 -6.24 10.19 -24.74
N ALA A 283 -4.99 9.97 -24.34
CA ALA A 283 -4.66 9.23 -23.13
C ALA A 283 -4.98 10.11 -21.91
N ARG A 284 -6.07 9.79 -21.20
CA ARG A 284 -6.55 10.55 -20.03
C ARG A 284 -5.73 10.28 -18.79
N TRP A 285 -5.23 9.05 -18.64
CA TRP A 285 -4.56 8.58 -17.44
C TRP A 285 -3.18 8.01 -17.72
N LYS A 286 -2.25 8.24 -16.80
CA LYS A 286 -0.89 7.70 -16.84
C LYS A 286 -0.84 6.45 -15.98
N LEU A 287 -0.46 5.33 -16.58
CA LEU A 287 -0.10 4.10 -15.88
C LEU A 287 1.42 4.04 -15.72
N LYS A 288 1.90 3.97 -14.48
CA LYS A 288 3.33 3.86 -14.14
C LYS A 288 3.56 2.66 -13.23
N GLN A 289 4.68 1.96 -13.43
CA GLN A 289 5.15 1.00 -12.44
C GLN A 289 5.89 1.76 -11.32
N VAL A 290 5.48 1.52 -10.08
CA VAL A 290 6.09 2.09 -8.88
C VAL A 290 7.23 1.19 -8.44
N SER A 291 8.34 1.79 -8.01
CA SER A 291 9.47 1.05 -7.47
C SER A 291 9.04 0.23 -6.25
N THR A 292 9.40 -1.06 -6.26
CA THR A 292 9.21 -1.96 -5.12
C THR A 292 10.42 -1.97 -4.18
N ASN A 293 11.37 -1.04 -4.33
CA ASN A 293 12.59 -0.96 -3.51
C ASN A 293 12.37 -0.29 -2.15
N PHE A 294 11.27 -0.61 -1.49
CA PHE A 294 11.01 -0.24 -0.10
C PHE A 294 11.25 -1.44 0.85
N PRO A 295 11.55 -1.18 2.15
CA PRO A 295 11.72 -2.22 3.14
C PRO A 295 10.52 -3.17 3.23
N ARG A 296 10.80 -4.43 3.53
CA ARG A 296 9.77 -5.44 3.78
C ARG A 296 9.34 -5.36 5.24
N TYR A 297 8.05 -5.13 5.52
CA TYR A 297 7.51 -5.05 6.87
C TYR A 297 6.86 -6.36 7.30
N PHE A 298 6.23 -7.08 6.36
CA PHE A 298 5.71 -8.43 6.57
C PHE A 298 6.73 -9.53 6.21
N GLU A 299 6.60 -10.70 6.81
CA GLU A 299 7.41 -11.87 6.44
C GLU A 299 6.79 -12.62 5.26
N TYR A 300 7.33 -12.41 4.06
CA TYR A 300 6.95 -13.17 2.85
C TYR A 300 8.07 -13.14 1.81
N GLU A 301 8.06 -14.10 0.89
CA GLU A 301 9.02 -14.12 -0.22
C GLU A 301 8.61 -13.09 -1.30
N LYS A 302 9.38 -12.01 -1.37
CA LYS A 302 9.23 -10.95 -2.37
C LYS A 302 9.90 -11.36 -3.67
N VAL A 303 9.13 -11.99 -4.56
CA VAL A 303 9.58 -12.43 -5.88
C VAL A 303 9.71 -11.25 -6.84
N LYS A 304 10.55 -11.41 -7.87
CA LYS A 304 10.80 -10.38 -8.91
C LYS A 304 9.55 -10.05 -9.73
N ASP A 305 8.57 -10.96 -9.74
CA ASP A 305 7.36 -10.89 -10.55
C ASP A 305 6.23 -10.11 -9.84
N LEU A 306 6.47 -9.67 -8.61
CA LEU A 306 5.61 -8.72 -7.91
C LEU A 306 5.76 -7.32 -8.50
N VAL A 307 4.64 -6.74 -8.89
CA VAL A 307 4.58 -5.39 -9.43
C VAL A 307 3.57 -4.54 -8.68
N LEU A 308 3.90 -3.25 -8.55
CA LEU A 308 2.99 -2.22 -8.05
C LEU A 308 2.80 -1.20 -9.16
N LEU A 309 1.55 -1.00 -9.57
CA LEU A 309 1.17 -0.04 -10.60
C LEU A 309 0.48 1.16 -9.94
N LYS A 310 0.66 2.33 -10.52
CA LYS A 310 -0.02 3.58 -10.17
C LYS A 310 -0.72 4.14 -11.40
N ILE A 311 -2.01 4.39 -11.29
CA ILE A 311 -2.77 5.19 -12.25
C ILE A 311 -3.00 6.58 -11.66
N SER A 312 -2.70 7.63 -12.41
CA SER A 312 -3.02 9.01 -12.06
C SER A 312 -3.43 9.80 -13.29
N ASN A 313 -4.05 10.96 -13.08
CA ASN A 313 -4.17 12.00 -14.10
C ASN A 313 -2.78 12.54 -14.52
#